data_AF-A0A1I2G2I5-F1
#
_entry.id   AF-A0A1I2G2I5-F1
#
_cell.length_a   1.000
_cell.length_b   1.000
_cell.length_c   1.000
_cell.angle_alpha   90.00
_cell.angle_beta   90.00
_cell.angle_gamma   90.00
#
_symmetry.space_group_name_H-M   'P 1'
#
loop_
_entity.id
_entity.type
_entity.pdbx_description
1 polymer ?
#
loop_
_entity_poly.entity_id
_entity_poly.type
_entity_poly.pdbx_seq_one_letter_code
_entity_poly.pdbx_strand_id
1 'polypeptide(L)'
;MDTASTEPLPPWWQEVHDAARLLASTLNAAVVRAARDGVYTPPPGALPPKRRRQPASLRHLAEVIRSQRLAPGLSVDKDDVAAVLAGEPRRIANPVLVAAVARAAHQIAGVPFTDDDADRLTAGSAHIAALHEAARQADEKAPSTVPVRDEPAEAPVVDAPVTARRPRKRWPLAVGVVGSVVLAGVGAFFVVDGRKDEVADGRKGAQLIAADAECGLGATGDDVITDTPALFDDDQATRLSPTLDFDQMNGSARYARHDGRTYYWGRAGSDDHDPHAGGARIRWSTPDGRWRSCATALARTERGYVHTPAVATTIGGQPITVQICLWRDEPRRENCTQEISNGR
;
A
#
# COMPACT_ATOMS: atom_id res chain seq x y z
N MET A 1 11.58 21.82 2.29
CA MET A 1 12.04 20.91 3.37
C MET A 1 11.05 21.10 4.48
N ASP A 2 9.91 20.44 4.37
CA ASP A 2 8.83 20.55 5.34
C ASP A 2 9.19 19.70 6.54
N THR A 3 9.44 20.38 7.66
CA THR A 3 9.42 19.77 8.98
C THR A 3 7.98 19.35 9.24
N ALA A 4 7.64 18.10 8.88
CA ALA A 4 6.38 17.49 9.27
C ALA A 4 6.26 17.63 10.79
N SER A 5 5.34 18.50 11.22
CA SER A 5 5.00 18.72 12.61
C SER A 5 4.61 17.37 13.21
N THR A 6 5.55 16.75 13.92
CA THR A 6 5.30 15.53 14.67
C THR A 6 4.52 15.97 15.90
N GLU A 7 3.21 16.11 15.74
CA GLU A 7 2.34 16.39 16.88
C GLU A 7 2.60 15.28 17.92
N PRO A 8 3.00 15.64 19.15
CA PRO A 8 3.37 14.65 20.14
C PRO A 8 2.16 13.76 20.40
N LEU A 9 2.36 12.45 20.27
CA LEU A 9 1.33 11.47 20.55
C LEU A 9 0.76 11.71 21.96
N PRO A 10 -0.55 11.52 22.15
CA PRO A 10 -1.13 11.53 23.49
C PRO A 10 -0.37 10.57 24.41
N PRO A 11 -0.22 10.89 25.71
CA PRO A 11 0.64 10.13 26.61
C PRO A 11 0.25 8.65 26.72
N TRP A 12 -1.05 8.33 26.61
CA TRP A 12 -1.53 6.95 26.62
C TRP A 12 -1.13 6.14 25.38
N TRP A 13 -1.00 6.77 24.21
CA TRP A 13 -0.46 6.10 23.01
C TRP A 13 1.05 5.96 23.07
N GLN A 14 1.74 6.89 23.74
CA GLN A 14 3.19 6.79 23.93
C GLN A 14 3.58 5.52 24.69
N GLU A 15 2.86 5.17 25.76
CA GLU A 15 3.09 3.93 26.51
C GLU A 15 2.91 2.66 25.64
N VAL A 16 1.89 2.64 24.78
CA VAL A 16 1.67 1.55 23.81
C VAL A 16 2.84 1.42 22.86
N HIS A 17 3.30 2.53 22.29
CA HIS A 17 4.41 2.54 21.34
C HIS A 17 5.74 2.15 22.00
N ASP A 18 6.00 2.59 23.23
CA ASP A 18 7.23 2.25 23.95
C ASP A 18 7.26 0.75 24.33
N ALA A 19 6.15 0.20 24.80
CA ALA A 19 6.02 -1.23 25.06
C ALA A 19 6.16 -2.06 23.77
N ALA A 20 5.54 -1.63 22.67
CA ALA A 20 5.65 -2.27 21.37
C ALA A 20 7.09 -2.23 20.83
N ARG A 21 7.78 -1.09 20.93
CA ARG A 21 9.21 -0.98 20.54
C ARG A 21 10.10 -1.88 21.37
N LEU A 22 9.86 -1.99 22.67
CA LEU A 22 10.64 -2.86 23.54
C LEU A 22 10.50 -4.33 23.13
N LEU A 23 9.28 -4.80 22.90
CA LEU A 23 9.04 -6.17 22.45
C LEU A 23 9.61 -6.41 21.04
N ALA A 24 9.43 -5.45 20.12
CA ALA A 24 10.00 -5.51 18.78
C ALA A 24 11.54 -5.55 18.81
N SER A 25 12.18 -4.79 19.70
CA SER A 25 13.64 -4.79 19.86
C SER A 25 14.16 -6.17 20.31
N THR A 26 13.42 -6.85 21.18
CA THR A 26 13.74 -8.21 21.64
C THR A 26 13.65 -9.20 20.48
N LEU A 27 12.59 -9.12 19.67
CA LEU A 27 12.43 -9.96 18.48
C LEU A 27 13.51 -9.66 17.43
N ASN A 28 13.83 -8.39 17.19
CA ASN A 28 14.88 -7.99 16.27
C ASN A 28 16.24 -8.53 16.70
N ALA A 29 16.55 -8.56 18.01
CA ALA A 29 17.79 -9.17 18.51
C ALA A 29 17.86 -10.67 18.18
N ALA A 30 16.75 -11.40 18.31
CA ALA A 30 16.66 -12.80 17.92
C ALA A 30 16.81 -12.99 16.39
N VAL A 31 16.16 -12.15 15.59
CA VAL A 31 16.26 -12.17 14.11
C VAL A 31 17.68 -11.84 13.64
N VAL A 32 18.34 -10.85 14.23
CA VAL A 32 19.73 -10.49 13.91
C VAL A 32 20.67 -11.66 14.24
N ARG A 33 20.48 -12.32 15.38
CA ARG A 33 21.23 -13.54 15.72
C ARG A 33 21.01 -14.63 14.67
N ALA A 34 19.76 -14.87 14.27
CA ALA A 34 19.42 -15.83 13.24
C ALA A 34 19.99 -15.48 11.86
N ALA A 35 20.07 -14.19 11.52
CA ALA A 35 20.70 -13.73 10.28
C ALA A 35 22.23 -13.93 10.29
N ARG A 36 22.87 -13.81 11.46
CA ARG A 36 24.31 -13.98 11.62
C ARG A 36 24.73 -15.45 11.66
N ASP A 37 24.02 -16.24 12.46
CA ASP A 37 24.43 -17.61 12.84
C ASP A 37 23.68 -18.68 12.02
N GLY A 38 22.57 -18.32 11.39
CA GLY A 38 21.71 -19.26 10.68
C GLY A 38 22.11 -19.51 9.23
N VAL A 39 21.53 -20.58 8.67
CA VAL A 39 21.65 -20.96 7.26
C VAL A 39 20.28 -20.92 6.62
N TYR A 40 20.20 -20.46 5.37
CA TYR A 40 18.98 -20.61 4.59
C TYR A 40 18.81 -22.08 4.21
N THR A 41 17.76 -22.71 4.73
CA THR A 41 17.34 -24.05 4.33
C THR A 41 15.98 -23.92 3.64
N PRO A 42 15.86 -24.27 2.35
CA PRO A 42 14.58 -24.21 1.66
C PRO A 42 13.57 -25.16 2.33
N PRO A 43 12.29 -24.79 2.42
CA PRO A 43 11.29 -25.65 3.01
C PRO A 43 11.12 -26.96 2.23
N PRO A 44 10.72 -28.06 2.89
CA PRO A 44 10.54 -29.36 2.24
C PRO A 44 9.59 -29.24 1.03
N GLY A 45 10.02 -29.74 -0.14
CA GLY A 45 9.24 -29.70 -1.37
C GLY A 45 9.34 -28.39 -2.18
N ALA A 46 10.02 -27.36 -1.67
CA ALA A 46 10.29 -26.15 -2.44
C ALA A 46 11.56 -26.31 -3.29
N LEU A 47 11.50 -25.82 -4.54
CA LEU A 47 12.70 -25.75 -5.38
C LEU A 47 13.72 -24.81 -4.73
N PRO A 48 15.02 -25.15 -4.77
CA PRO A 48 16.06 -24.25 -4.30
C PRO A 48 15.95 -22.91 -5.02
N PRO A 49 15.99 -21.78 -4.31
CA PRO A 49 15.86 -20.49 -4.97
C PRO A 49 17.03 -20.25 -5.94
N LYS A 50 16.74 -19.69 -7.12
CA LYS A 50 17.75 -19.35 -8.14
C LYS A 50 18.87 -18.45 -7.64
N ARG A 51 18.62 -17.68 -6.57
CA ARG A 51 19.61 -16.87 -5.85
C ARG A 51 19.58 -17.25 -4.38
N ARG A 52 20.78 -17.40 -3.79
CA ARG A 52 20.96 -17.64 -2.36
C ARG A 52 20.30 -16.50 -1.57
N ARG A 53 19.29 -16.83 -0.77
CA ARG A 53 18.61 -15.88 0.10
C ARG A 53 19.41 -15.68 1.38
N GLN A 54 19.30 -14.50 1.97
CA GLN A 54 19.89 -14.26 3.28
C GLN A 54 19.09 -15.00 4.37
N PRO A 55 19.79 -15.63 5.33
CA PRO A 55 19.15 -16.22 6.50
C PRO A 55 18.39 -15.14 7.28
N ALA A 56 17.32 -15.56 7.95
CA ALA A 56 16.38 -14.70 8.67
C ALA A 56 15.87 -13.43 7.95
N SER A 57 15.95 -13.35 6.61
CA SER A 57 15.22 -12.32 5.86
C SER A 57 13.71 -12.43 6.11
N LEU A 58 12.96 -11.33 6.00
CA LEU A 58 11.49 -11.30 6.22
C LEU A 58 10.75 -12.43 5.49
N ARG A 59 11.12 -12.66 4.21
CA ARG A 59 10.56 -13.77 3.42
C ARG A 59 10.97 -15.14 3.93
N HIS A 60 12.22 -15.31 4.37
CA HIS A 60 12.68 -16.59 4.93
C HIS A 60 11.97 -16.91 6.24
N LEU A 61 11.78 -15.92 7.13
CA LEU A 61 10.99 -16.08 8.35
C LEU A 61 9.54 -16.52 8.03
N ALA A 62 8.87 -15.83 7.11
CA ALA A 62 7.51 -16.20 6.69
C ALA A 62 7.45 -17.60 6.05
N GLU A 63 8.47 -17.99 5.25
CA GLU A 63 8.59 -19.35 4.69
C GLU A 63 8.74 -20.42 5.79
N VAL A 64 9.57 -20.18 6.80
CA VAL A 64 9.74 -21.10 7.94
C VAL A 64 8.45 -21.20 8.74
N ILE A 65 7.79 -20.08 9.06
CA ILE A 65 6.51 -20.06 9.80
C ILE A 65 5.45 -20.90 9.08
N ARG A 66 5.30 -20.70 7.76
CA ARG A 66 4.30 -21.44 6.96
C ARG A 66 4.64 -22.93 6.84
N SER A 67 5.88 -23.26 6.49
CA SER A 67 6.30 -24.65 6.24
C SER A 67 6.27 -25.50 7.51
N GLN A 68 6.61 -24.92 8.66
CA GLN A 68 6.64 -25.60 9.96
C GLN A 68 5.34 -25.41 10.75
N ARG A 69 4.33 -24.75 10.17
CA ARG A 69 3.02 -24.47 10.79
C ARG A 69 3.13 -23.82 12.18
N LEU A 70 4.05 -22.86 12.32
CA LEU A 70 4.34 -22.21 13.62
C LEU A 70 3.26 -21.23 14.07
N ALA A 71 2.37 -20.81 13.16
CA ALA A 71 1.24 -19.92 13.45
C ALA A 71 -0.10 -20.59 13.07
N PRO A 72 -0.64 -21.48 13.92
CA PRO A 72 -1.90 -22.15 13.64
C PRO A 72 -3.05 -21.16 13.41
N GLY A 73 -3.81 -21.33 12.33
CA GLY A 73 -4.98 -20.49 12.00
C GLY A 73 -4.65 -19.13 11.40
N LEU A 74 -3.37 -18.80 11.16
CA LEU A 74 -2.94 -17.56 10.54
C LEU A 74 -2.20 -17.83 9.23
N SER A 75 -2.56 -17.09 8.18
CA SER A 75 -1.69 -16.95 7.01
C SER A 75 -0.67 -15.87 7.33
N VAL A 76 0.62 -16.22 7.36
CA VAL A 76 1.70 -15.29 7.69
C VAL A 76 2.54 -15.03 6.45
N ASP A 77 2.59 -13.77 6.04
CA ASP A 77 3.43 -13.30 4.94
C ASP A 77 4.62 -12.45 5.42
N LYS A 78 5.40 -11.91 4.48
CA LYS A 78 6.58 -11.09 4.81
C LYS A 78 6.21 -9.74 5.46
N ASP A 79 5.03 -9.20 5.15
CA ASP A 79 4.56 -7.91 5.64
C ASP A 79 4.05 -8.06 7.08
N ASP A 80 3.41 -9.17 7.42
CA ASP A 80 3.07 -9.51 8.81
C ASP A 80 4.32 -9.61 9.69
N VAL A 81 5.38 -10.26 9.18
CA VAL A 81 6.68 -10.33 9.88
C VAL A 81 7.29 -8.93 10.00
N ALA A 82 7.26 -8.14 8.93
CA ALA A 82 7.80 -6.77 8.96
C ALA A 82 7.08 -5.89 9.99
N ALA A 83 5.76 -5.94 10.03
CA ALA A 83 4.94 -5.20 10.98
C ALA A 83 5.23 -5.57 12.44
N VAL A 84 5.41 -6.86 12.74
CA VAL A 84 5.82 -7.32 14.07
C VAL A 84 7.21 -6.77 14.44
N LEU A 85 8.18 -6.86 13.53
CA LEU A 85 9.53 -6.37 13.78
C LEU A 85 9.63 -4.84 13.82
N ALA A 86 8.69 -4.14 13.19
CA ALA A 86 8.54 -2.69 13.29
C ALA A 86 7.85 -2.26 14.60
N GLY A 87 7.25 -3.18 15.35
CA GLY A 87 6.48 -2.87 16.56
C GLY A 87 5.12 -2.24 16.25
N GLU A 88 4.48 -2.58 15.13
CA GLU A 88 3.13 -2.14 14.84
C GLU A 88 2.17 -2.65 15.94
N PRO A 89 1.50 -1.77 16.72
CA PRO A 89 0.77 -2.18 17.92
C PRO A 89 -0.27 -3.28 17.68
N ARG A 90 -0.98 -3.24 16.56
CA ARG A 90 -2.01 -4.23 16.20
C ARG A 90 -1.41 -5.62 15.93
N ARG A 91 -0.24 -5.68 15.31
CA ARG A 91 0.41 -6.95 14.92
C ARG A 91 1.20 -7.54 16.06
N ILE A 92 1.93 -6.71 16.81
CA ILE A 92 2.74 -7.17 17.93
C ILE A 92 1.90 -7.55 19.16
N ALA A 93 0.65 -7.07 19.24
CA ALA A 93 -0.32 -7.52 20.24
C ALA A 93 -0.86 -8.95 19.97
N ASN A 94 -0.61 -9.55 18.80
CA ASN A 94 -1.03 -10.92 18.51
C ASN A 94 0.02 -11.92 19.02
N PRO A 95 -0.26 -12.66 20.13
CA PRO A 95 0.73 -13.53 20.74
C PRO A 95 1.12 -14.72 19.85
N VAL A 96 0.18 -15.24 19.03
CA VAL A 96 0.45 -16.36 18.10
C VAL A 96 1.44 -15.93 17.04
N LEU A 97 1.25 -14.74 16.47
CA LEU A 97 2.14 -14.20 15.44
C LEU A 97 3.54 -13.88 16.01
N VAL A 98 3.61 -13.22 17.17
CA VAL A 98 4.87 -12.90 17.85
C VAL A 98 5.66 -14.15 18.20
N ALA A 99 5.02 -15.15 18.81
CA ALA A 99 5.66 -16.42 19.15
C ALA A 99 6.12 -17.16 17.89
N ALA A 100 5.36 -17.12 16.79
CA ALA A 100 5.76 -17.75 15.53
C ALA A 100 7.02 -17.11 14.93
N VAL A 101 7.12 -15.77 14.94
CA VAL A 101 8.32 -15.04 14.48
C VAL A 101 9.55 -15.41 15.33
N ALA A 102 9.40 -15.44 16.65
CA ALA A 102 10.49 -15.82 17.55
C ALA A 102 10.92 -17.28 17.36
N ARG A 103 9.96 -18.22 17.28
CA ARG A 103 10.22 -19.65 17.01
C ARG A 103 10.97 -19.83 15.69
N ALA A 104 10.54 -19.14 14.63
CA ALA A 104 11.22 -19.21 13.34
C ALA A 104 12.66 -18.68 13.42
N ALA A 105 12.90 -17.57 14.12
CA ALA A 105 14.25 -17.03 14.31
C ALA A 105 15.14 -18.02 15.09
N HIS A 106 14.65 -18.58 16.19
CA HIS A 106 15.38 -19.59 16.97
C HIS A 106 15.70 -20.84 16.16
N GLN A 107 14.74 -21.34 15.38
CA GLN A 107 14.93 -22.50 14.52
C GLN A 107 16.00 -22.24 13.44
N ILE A 108 15.98 -21.07 12.80
CA ILE A 108 17.00 -20.67 11.81
C ILE A 108 18.39 -20.56 12.46
N ALA A 109 18.45 -20.03 13.68
CA ALA A 109 19.69 -19.88 14.44
C ALA A 109 20.20 -21.20 15.06
N GLY A 110 19.41 -22.28 15.01
CA GLY A 110 19.76 -23.56 15.64
C GLY A 110 19.80 -23.52 17.17
N VAL A 111 19.10 -22.56 17.80
CA VAL A 111 18.99 -22.44 19.26
C VAL A 111 17.62 -22.92 19.72
N PRO A 112 17.52 -23.56 20.89
CA PRO A 112 16.23 -23.98 21.43
C PRO A 112 15.33 -22.77 21.71
N PHE A 113 14.04 -22.95 21.49
CA PHE A 113 12.99 -22.02 21.91
C PHE A 113 12.14 -22.73 22.96
N THR A 114 12.14 -22.24 24.18
CA THR A 114 11.50 -22.90 25.33
C THR A 114 10.05 -22.44 25.51
N ASP A 115 9.27 -23.18 26.29
CA ASP A 115 7.92 -22.75 26.68
C ASP A 115 7.96 -21.45 27.49
N ASP A 116 8.97 -21.27 28.35
CA ASP A 116 9.20 -20.02 29.09
C ASP A 116 9.41 -18.81 28.15
N ASP A 117 10.10 -19.00 27.02
CA ASP A 117 10.27 -17.94 26.02
C ASP A 117 8.92 -17.59 25.36
N ALA A 118 8.10 -18.62 25.08
CA ALA A 118 6.76 -18.45 24.54
C ALA A 118 5.85 -17.69 25.51
N ASP A 119 5.89 -18.04 26.79
CA ASP A 119 5.08 -17.43 27.84
C ASP A 119 5.47 -15.96 28.07
N ARG A 120 6.76 -15.65 28.09
CA ARG A 120 7.25 -14.24 28.19
C ARG A 120 6.77 -13.39 27.03
N LEU A 121 6.87 -13.89 25.80
CA LEU A 121 6.41 -13.16 24.62
C LEU A 121 4.88 -13.01 24.61
N THR A 122 4.16 -14.06 25.00
CA THR A 122 2.70 -14.03 25.13
C THR A 122 2.25 -13.02 26.16
N ALA A 123 2.91 -12.96 27.32
CA ALA A 123 2.66 -11.95 28.35
C ALA A 123 2.95 -10.53 27.85
N GLY A 124 4.06 -10.35 27.11
CA GLY A 124 4.39 -9.07 26.48
C GLY A 124 3.34 -8.60 25.47
N SER A 125 2.89 -9.48 24.58
CA SER A 125 1.82 -9.19 23.62
C SER A 125 0.49 -8.89 24.31
N ALA A 126 0.14 -9.65 25.35
CA ALA A 126 -1.08 -9.42 26.14
C ALA A 126 -1.03 -8.07 26.88
N HIS A 127 0.14 -7.68 27.40
CA HIS A 127 0.33 -6.37 28.01
C HIS A 127 0.13 -5.22 27.01
N ILE A 128 0.70 -5.33 25.81
CA ILE A 128 0.49 -4.33 24.74
C ILE A 128 -0.98 -4.27 24.33
N ALA A 129 -1.67 -5.41 24.21
CA ALA A 129 -3.11 -5.44 23.92
C ALA A 129 -3.92 -4.71 25.00
N ALA A 130 -3.58 -4.92 26.28
CA ALA A 130 -4.23 -4.23 27.40
C ALA A 130 -3.96 -2.71 27.38
N LEU A 131 -2.72 -2.28 27.10
CA LEU A 131 -2.39 -0.87 26.94
C LEU A 131 -3.13 -0.23 25.76
N HIS A 132 -3.21 -0.94 24.62
CA HIS A 132 -3.92 -0.44 23.45
C HIS A 132 -5.42 -0.26 23.72
N GLU A 133 -6.04 -1.18 24.47
CA GLU A 133 -7.44 -1.04 24.89
C GLU A 133 -7.62 0.11 25.89
N ALA A 134 -6.70 0.29 26.84
CA ALA A 134 -6.71 1.42 27.76
C ALA A 134 -6.55 2.77 27.03
N ALA A 135 -5.64 2.84 26.05
CA ALA A 135 -5.44 3.99 25.18
C ALA A 135 -6.69 4.34 24.37
N ARG A 136 -7.35 3.32 23.79
CA ARG A 136 -8.62 3.49 23.07
C ARG A 136 -9.72 4.03 23.97
N GLN A 137 -9.86 3.53 25.20
CA GLN A 137 -10.81 4.04 26.17
C GLN A 137 -10.48 5.46 26.64
N ALA A 138 -9.19 5.82 26.71
CA ALA A 138 -8.75 7.17 27.03
C ALA A 138 -9.10 8.14 25.90
N ASP A 139 -8.91 7.75 24.63
CA ASP A 139 -9.35 8.54 23.46
C ASP A 139 -10.86 8.79 23.48
N GLU A 140 -11.67 7.77 23.77
CA GLU A 140 -13.13 7.90 23.85
C GLU A 140 -13.60 8.84 24.95
N LYS A 141 -12.86 8.91 26.06
CA LYS A 141 -13.16 9.76 27.22
C LYS A 141 -12.51 11.13 27.14
N ALA A 142 -11.51 11.30 26.27
CA ALA A 142 -10.87 12.58 26.08
C ALA A 142 -11.94 13.56 25.61
N PRO A 143 -12.16 14.68 26.32
CA PRO A 143 -13.06 15.70 25.82
C PRO A 143 -12.57 16.06 24.43
N SER A 144 -13.47 16.10 23.43
CA SER A 144 -13.14 16.57 22.11
C SER A 144 -12.77 18.04 22.22
N THR A 145 -11.54 18.35 22.63
CA THR A 145 -10.92 19.64 22.41
C THR A 145 -10.57 19.68 20.94
N VAL A 146 -11.61 19.75 20.11
CA VAL A 146 -11.50 20.48 18.87
C VAL A 146 -11.11 21.88 19.34
N PRO A 147 -9.90 22.38 19.04
CA PRO A 147 -9.69 23.82 19.16
C PRO A 147 -10.79 24.43 18.31
N VAL A 148 -11.77 25.07 18.97
CA VAL A 148 -12.69 25.97 18.32
C VAL A 148 -11.76 26.91 17.58
N ARG A 149 -11.75 26.82 16.25
CA ARG A 149 -11.07 27.79 15.41
C ARG A 149 -11.74 29.11 15.77
N ASP A 150 -11.08 29.90 16.61
CA ASP A 150 -11.48 31.29 16.84
C ASP A 150 -11.70 31.87 15.44
N GLU A 151 -12.94 32.29 15.17
CA GLU A 151 -13.24 33.00 13.94
C GLU A 151 -12.21 34.13 13.81
N PRO A 152 -11.56 34.29 12.65
CA PRO A 152 -10.56 35.30 12.50
C PRO A 152 -11.20 36.66 12.79
N ALA A 153 -10.73 37.30 13.86
CA ALA A 153 -11.05 38.68 14.16
C ALA A 153 -10.79 39.50 12.89
N GLU A 154 -11.83 40.19 12.44
CA GLU A 154 -11.85 41.08 11.29
C GLU A 154 -10.55 41.90 11.23
N ALA A 155 -9.76 41.70 10.17
CA ALA A 155 -8.57 42.52 9.95
C ALA A 155 -9.02 43.97 9.69
N PRO A 156 -8.39 44.98 10.31
CA PRO A 156 -8.72 46.36 10.01
C PRO A 156 -8.39 46.66 8.54
N VAL A 157 -9.41 47.09 7.81
CA VAL A 157 -9.33 47.61 6.45
C VAL A 157 -8.36 48.80 6.45
N VAL A 158 -7.19 48.61 5.86
CA VAL A 158 -6.30 49.72 5.50
C VAL A 158 -6.55 50.05 4.03
N ASP A 159 -7.28 51.14 3.79
CA ASP A 159 -7.46 51.74 2.48
C ASP A 159 -6.11 52.21 1.92
N ALA A 160 -5.65 51.59 0.84
CA ALA A 160 -4.54 52.08 0.03
C ALA A 160 -5.10 52.59 -1.32
N PRO A 161 -4.94 53.89 -1.66
CA PRO A 161 -5.51 54.45 -2.88
C PRO A 161 -4.71 54.02 -4.13
N VAL A 162 -5.49 53.58 -5.12
CA VAL A 162 -5.08 53.38 -6.52
C VAL A 162 -4.51 54.69 -7.09
N THR A 163 -3.31 54.64 -7.68
CA THR A 163 -2.97 55.55 -8.78
C THR A 163 -2.35 54.77 -9.95
N ALA A 164 -2.99 54.89 -11.10
CA ALA A 164 -2.56 54.34 -12.38
C ALA A 164 -1.48 55.24 -13.02
N ARG A 165 -0.50 54.63 -13.71
CA ARG A 165 0.13 55.18 -14.94
C ARG A 165 1.08 54.18 -15.62
N ARG A 166 0.68 53.70 -16.81
CA ARG A 166 1.58 53.34 -17.93
C ARG A 166 1.66 54.58 -18.85
N PRO A 167 2.71 54.84 -19.69
CA PRO A 167 3.14 53.89 -20.74
C PRO A 167 4.61 53.97 -21.31
N ARG A 168 4.98 52.91 -22.07
CA ARG A 168 5.77 52.81 -23.34
C ARG A 168 7.21 53.38 -23.51
N LYS A 169 8.13 52.49 -23.95
CA LYS A 169 8.98 52.53 -25.19
C LYS A 169 9.90 51.26 -25.22
N ARG A 170 9.83 50.35 -26.20
CA ARG A 170 10.55 50.28 -27.52
C ARG A 170 12.07 50.47 -27.36
N TRP A 171 13.00 49.60 -27.78
CA TRP A 171 13.24 48.94 -29.10
C TRP A 171 14.45 47.93 -28.99
N PRO A 172 15.09 47.34 -30.05
CA PRO A 172 15.05 45.89 -30.32
C PRO A 172 16.38 45.19 -30.78
N LEU A 173 16.27 43.91 -31.19
CA LEU A 173 17.02 43.11 -32.21
C LEU A 173 18.54 42.77 -32.13
N ALA A 174 18.85 41.46 -32.26
CA ALA A 174 19.82 40.82 -33.19
C ALA A 174 19.68 39.28 -33.02
N VAL A 175 19.27 38.40 -33.95
CA VAL A 175 19.66 38.01 -35.34
C VAL A 175 21.02 37.31 -35.46
N GLY A 176 21.00 36.06 -35.97
CA GLY A 176 22.11 35.30 -36.57
C GLY A 176 21.90 33.78 -36.47
N VAL A 177 21.23 33.05 -37.38
CA VAL A 177 21.60 32.59 -38.76
C VAL A 177 22.59 31.41 -38.74
N VAL A 178 22.11 30.16 -38.90
CA VAL A 178 22.14 29.27 -40.11
C VAL A 178 23.28 28.23 -40.10
N GLY A 179 22.94 26.98 -40.42
CA GLY A 179 23.89 25.95 -40.86
C GLY A 179 23.24 24.59 -41.13
N SER A 180 22.88 24.33 -42.38
CA SER A 180 22.36 23.05 -42.90
C SER A 180 23.44 22.35 -43.75
N VAL A 181 23.71 21.05 -43.54
CA VAL A 181 24.33 20.07 -44.49
C VAL A 181 23.92 18.67 -43.98
N VAL A 182 23.07 17.83 -44.60
CA VAL A 182 23.01 17.17 -45.94
C VAL A 182 23.83 15.85 -46.04
N LEU A 183 23.07 14.74 -46.06
CA LEU A 183 23.16 13.48 -46.83
C LEU A 183 24.24 12.38 -46.63
N ALA A 184 23.74 11.16 -46.91
CA ALA A 184 24.35 9.87 -47.26
C ALA A 184 24.77 8.95 -46.10
N GLY A 185 24.43 7.66 -46.03
CA GLY A 185 23.77 6.74 -46.95
C GLY A 185 24.42 5.34 -46.89
N VAL A 186 23.59 4.29 -46.80
CA VAL A 186 23.80 2.89 -47.25
C VAL A 186 24.61 1.91 -46.36
N GLY A 187 24.00 0.75 -46.07
CA GLY A 187 24.71 -0.47 -45.67
C GLY A 187 23.83 -1.57 -45.06
N ALA A 188 23.19 -2.39 -45.89
CA ALA A 188 22.32 -3.50 -45.52
C ALA A 188 23.09 -4.73 -44.98
N PHE A 189 22.46 -5.52 -44.10
CA PHE A 189 22.65 -6.97 -44.04
C PHE A 189 21.30 -7.67 -43.80
N PHE A 190 20.95 -8.53 -44.76
CA PHE A 190 19.88 -9.51 -44.72
C PHE A 190 20.25 -10.67 -43.79
N VAL A 191 19.30 -11.13 -42.97
CA VAL A 191 19.08 -12.58 -42.75
C VAL A 191 17.57 -12.82 -42.78
N VAL A 192 17.16 -13.49 -43.86
CA VAL A 192 15.86 -14.14 -44.02
C VAL A 192 15.99 -15.53 -43.39
N ASP A 193 15.10 -15.89 -42.46
CA ASP A 193 14.18 -17.01 -42.70
C ASP A 193 13.10 -17.13 -41.61
N GLY A 194 11.92 -17.63 -42.00
CA GLY A 194 10.95 -18.21 -41.06
C GLY A 194 9.66 -17.42 -40.79
N ARG A 195 8.88 -17.16 -41.84
CA ARG A 195 7.46 -16.78 -41.72
C ARG A 195 6.64 -17.97 -41.19
N LYS A 196 6.05 -17.82 -40.01
CA LYS A 196 4.72 -18.36 -39.71
C LYS A 196 3.90 -17.25 -39.09
N ASP A 197 2.92 -16.82 -39.88
CA ASP A 197 1.90 -15.85 -39.50
C ASP A 197 1.10 -16.40 -38.32
N GLU A 198 1.26 -15.80 -37.14
CA GLU A 198 0.25 -15.85 -36.09
C GLU A 198 -0.14 -14.40 -35.79
N VAL A 199 -1.31 -14.04 -36.31
CA VAL A 199 -2.01 -12.78 -36.05
C VAL A 199 -2.40 -12.80 -34.57
N ALA A 200 -1.49 -12.33 -33.71
CA ALA A 200 -1.78 -12.08 -32.31
C ALA A 200 -2.62 -10.79 -32.23
N ASP A 201 -3.92 -11.03 -32.10
CA ASP A 201 -5.02 -10.14 -31.81
C ASP A 201 -4.64 -8.84 -31.05
N GLY A 202 -4.57 -7.73 -31.79
CA GLY A 202 -4.38 -6.37 -31.27
C GLY A 202 -5.56 -5.83 -30.45
N ARG A 203 -6.58 -6.65 -30.15
CA ARG A 203 -7.72 -6.25 -29.30
C ARG A 203 -7.39 -6.14 -27.81
N LYS A 204 -6.37 -6.83 -27.30
CA LYS A 204 -6.05 -6.79 -25.85
C LYS A 204 -5.47 -5.45 -25.38
N GLY A 205 -4.78 -4.71 -26.27
CA GLY A 205 -4.26 -3.37 -25.96
C GLY A 205 -5.33 -2.28 -25.91
N ALA A 206 -6.36 -2.38 -26.76
CA ALA A 206 -7.44 -1.40 -26.82
C ALA A 206 -8.43 -1.52 -25.64
N GLN A 207 -8.56 -2.72 -25.04
CA GLN A 207 -9.51 -2.98 -23.96
C GLN A 207 -9.03 -2.45 -22.60
N LEU A 208 -7.72 -2.41 -22.36
CA LEU A 208 -7.11 -1.80 -21.16
C LEU A 208 -7.24 -0.27 -21.17
N ILE A 209 -7.01 0.38 -22.32
CA ILE A 209 -7.14 1.84 -22.47
C ILE A 209 -8.61 2.30 -22.37
N ALA A 210 -9.56 1.47 -22.82
CA ALA A 210 -10.99 1.77 -22.69
C ALA A 210 -11.51 1.69 -21.24
N ALA A 211 -10.95 0.80 -20.40
CA ALA A 211 -11.32 0.68 -19.00
C ALA A 211 -10.86 1.91 -18.17
N ASP A 212 -9.68 2.45 -18.48
CA ASP A 212 -9.15 3.65 -17.80
C ASP A 212 -9.93 4.93 -18.17
N ALA A 213 -10.46 5.02 -19.39
CA ALA A 213 -11.30 6.14 -19.81
C ALA A 213 -12.67 6.18 -19.10
N GLU A 214 -13.19 5.03 -18.66
CA GLU A 214 -14.44 4.98 -17.87
C GLU A 214 -14.24 5.32 -16.40
N CYS A 215 -13.02 5.17 -15.86
CA CYS A 215 -12.70 5.40 -14.46
C CYS A 215 -12.96 6.85 -14.01
N GLY A 216 -12.56 7.82 -14.82
CA GLY A 216 -12.72 9.25 -14.53
C GLY A 216 -14.01 9.86 -15.07
N LEU A 217 -14.89 9.07 -15.70
CA LEU A 217 -16.04 9.64 -16.43
C LEU A 217 -17.11 10.15 -15.45
N GLY A 218 -17.28 11.48 -15.41
CA GLY A 218 -18.17 12.15 -14.46
C GLY A 218 -17.46 12.61 -13.17
N ALA A 219 -16.19 12.24 -12.99
CA ALA A 219 -15.35 12.74 -11.92
C ALA A 219 -14.68 14.07 -12.32
N THR A 220 -14.51 14.96 -11.35
CA THR A 220 -13.87 16.26 -11.55
C THR A 220 -12.83 16.52 -10.47
N GLY A 221 -11.75 17.22 -10.84
CA GLY A 221 -10.72 17.63 -9.88
C GLY A 221 -10.08 16.43 -9.16
N ASP A 222 -10.23 16.43 -7.84
CA ASP A 222 -9.70 15.46 -6.87
C ASP A 222 -10.68 14.34 -6.52
N ASP A 223 -11.77 14.17 -7.28
CA ASP A 223 -12.75 13.08 -7.12
C ASP A 223 -12.11 11.68 -7.26
N VAL A 224 -11.11 11.57 -8.14
CA VAL A 224 -10.33 10.34 -8.38
C VAL A 224 -8.85 10.69 -8.41
N ILE A 225 -8.08 10.11 -7.50
CA ILE A 225 -6.62 10.27 -7.43
C ILE A 225 -5.99 9.07 -8.14
N THR A 226 -5.35 9.31 -9.28
CA THR A 226 -4.79 8.24 -10.12
C THR A 226 -3.53 7.61 -9.52
N ASP A 227 -2.70 8.39 -8.83
CA ASP A 227 -1.48 7.94 -8.16
C ASP A 227 -1.70 7.92 -6.64
N THR A 228 -2.38 6.87 -6.17
CA THR A 228 -2.73 6.71 -4.75
C THR A 228 -1.51 6.77 -3.82
N PRO A 229 -0.39 6.07 -4.08
CA PRO A 229 0.78 6.11 -3.21
C PRO A 229 1.46 7.47 -3.11
N ALA A 230 1.27 8.38 -4.09
CA ALA A 230 1.83 9.72 -4.02
C ALA A 230 1.11 10.61 -2.98
N LEU A 231 -0.15 10.29 -2.65
CA LEU A 231 -0.98 11.09 -1.76
C LEU A 231 -1.28 10.41 -0.41
N PHE A 232 -1.42 9.09 -0.42
CA PHE A 232 -1.81 8.32 0.75
C PHE A 232 -0.68 7.41 1.21
N ASP A 233 -0.27 7.57 2.47
CA ASP A 233 0.60 6.62 3.14
C ASP A 233 -0.21 5.36 3.50
N ASP A 234 0.20 4.23 2.93
CA ASP A 234 -0.42 2.93 3.14
C ASP A 234 -0.41 2.52 4.63
N ASP A 235 0.59 2.93 5.40
CA ASP A 235 0.69 2.56 6.82
C ASP A 235 -0.26 3.37 7.71
N GLN A 236 -0.70 4.55 7.24
CA GLN A 236 -1.69 5.41 7.91
C GLN A 236 -3.13 5.14 7.46
N ALA A 237 -3.31 4.41 6.36
CA ALA A 237 -4.62 4.07 5.83
C ALA A 237 -5.34 3.03 6.70
N THR A 238 -6.65 3.20 6.85
CA THR A 238 -7.46 2.19 7.53
C THR A 238 -7.79 1.05 6.58
N ARG A 239 -7.35 -0.16 6.94
CA ARG A 239 -7.69 -1.39 6.23
C ARG A 239 -9.13 -1.82 6.54
N LEU A 240 -9.90 -2.12 5.51
CA LEU A 240 -11.23 -2.72 5.64
C LEU A 240 -11.13 -4.25 5.81
N SER A 241 -12.06 -4.80 6.58
CA SER A 241 -12.26 -6.24 6.76
C SER A 241 -13.41 -6.73 5.87
N PRO A 242 -13.33 -7.94 5.29
CA PRO A 242 -12.19 -8.86 5.35
C PRO A 242 -11.04 -8.45 4.42
N THR A 243 -9.89 -9.09 4.61
CA THR A 243 -8.83 -9.09 3.62
C THR A 243 -9.33 -9.79 2.35
N LEU A 244 -8.90 -9.30 1.19
CA LEU A 244 -9.25 -9.94 -0.07
C LEU A 244 -8.12 -10.91 -0.41
N ASP A 245 -8.43 -12.18 -0.53
CA ASP A 245 -7.47 -13.19 -0.98
C ASP A 245 -8.19 -14.30 -1.75
N PHE A 246 -7.43 -14.94 -2.63
CA PHE A 246 -7.73 -16.23 -3.23
C PHE A 246 -6.49 -16.75 -3.96
N ASP A 247 -6.27 -18.06 -3.93
CA ASP A 247 -5.14 -18.71 -4.58
C ASP A 247 -3.80 -18.07 -4.13
N GLN A 248 -3.01 -17.51 -5.05
CA GLN A 248 -1.78 -16.77 -4.75
C GLN A 248 -1.98 -15.24 -4.78
N MET A 249 -3.20 -14.77 -5.06
CA MET A 249 -3.57 -13.34 -5.04
C MET A 249 -3.92 -12.92 -3.62
N ASN A 250 -3.39 -11.78 -3.20
CA ASN A 250 -3.68 -11.19 -1.90
C ASN A 250 -3.89 -9.69 -2.03
N GLY A 251 -4.61 -9.11 -1.08
CA GLY A 251 -4.92 -7.70 -1.13
C GLY A 251 -5.81 -7.21 0.00
N SER A 252 -6.20 -5.95 -0.14
CA SER A 252 -7.01 -5.26 0.85
C SER A 252 -7.69 -4.06 0.25
N ALA A 253 -8.93 -3.85 0.69
CA ALA A 253 -9.58 -2.56 0.57
C ALA A 253 -9.11 -1.63 1.70
N ARG A 254 -8.89 -0.36 1.39
CA ARG A 254 -8.34 0.64 2.30
C ARG A 254 -9.09 1.96 2.13
N TYR A 255 -9.07 2.77 3.19
CA TYR A 255 -9.55 4.13 3.12
C TYR A 255 -8.74 5.08 4.00
N ALA A 256 -8.73 6.35 3.63
CA ALA A 256 -8.14 7.44 4.39
C ALA A 256 -8.89 8.75 4.10
N ARG A 257 -8.66 9.77 4.95
CA ARG A 257 -9.21 11.11 4.73
C ARG A 257 -8.14 12.03 4.16
N HIS A 258 -8.53 12.84 3.17
CA HIS A 258 -7.71 13.89 2.59
C HIS A 258 -8.63 15.08 2.25
N ASP A 259 -8.22 16.29 2.62
CA ASP A 259 -8.98 17.54 2.41
C ASP A 259 -10.47 17.44 2.82
N GLY A 260 -10.72 16.81 3.98
CA GLY A 260 -12.06 16.64 4.56
C GLY A 260 -12.90 15.51 3.96
N ARG A 261 -12.45 14.91 2.85
CA ARG A 261 -13.15 13.84 2.12
C ARG A 261 -12.55 12.48 2.45
N THR A 262 -13.35 11.43 2.38
CA THR A 262 -12.86 10.05 2.54
C THR A 262 -12.64 9.45 1.16
N TYR A 263 -11.51 8.75 0.99
CA TYR A 263 -11.12 8.08 -0.24
C TYR A 263 -10.98 6.59 0.00
N TYR A 264 -11.40 5.78 -0.97
CA TYR A 264 -11.24 4.33 -0.96
C TYR A 264 -10.35 3.86 -2.11
N TRP A 265 -9.54 2.84 -1.88
CA TRP A 265 -8.75 2.17 -2.92
C TRP A 265 -8.51 0.70 -2.58
N GLY A 266 -8.08 -0.06 -3.59
CA GLY A 266 -7.58 -1.41 -3.46
C GLY A 266 -6.06 -1.47 -3.52
N ARG A 267 -5.48 -2.33 -2.70
CA ARG A 267 -4.08 -2.79 -2.80
C ARG A 267 -4.08 -4.25 -3.19
N ALA A 268 -3.33 -4.63 -4.22
CA ALA A 268 -3.20 -6.01 -4.69
C ALA A 268 -1.74 -6.44 -4.79
N GLY A 269 -1.48 -7.68 -4.44
CA GLY A 269 -0.22 -8.38 -4.61
C GLY A 269 -0.47 -9.80 -5.09
N SER A 270 0.60 -10.44 -5.57
CA SER A 270 0.58 -11.84 -5.91
C SER A 270 1.88 -12.50 -5.48
N ASP A 271 1.75 -13.66 -4.84
CA ASP A 271 2.87 -14.56 -4.53
C ASP A 271 3.22 -15.50 -5.69
N ASP A 272 2.50 -15.39 -6.82
CA ASP A 272 2.71 -16.23 -8.00
C ASP A 272 4.09 -15.99 -8.63
N HIS A 273 4.65 -17.04 -9.23
CA HIS A 273 5.86 -16.98 -10.04
C HIS A 273 5.61 -16.40 -11.44
N ASP A 274 4.34 -16.38 -11.87
CA ASP A 274 3.84 -15.64 -13.04
C ASP A 274 2.79 -14.59 -12.59
N PRO A 275 3.20 -13.36 -12.24
CA PRO A 275 2.30 -12.38 -11.64
C PRO A 275 1.31 -11.76 -12.65
N HIS A 276 1.23 -12.25 -13.89
CA HIS A 276 0.61 -11.54 -15.02
C HIS A 276 -0.85 -11.82 -15.28
N ALA A 277 -1.53 -12.52 -14.39
CA ALA A 277 -2.92 -12.90 -14.59
C ALA A 277 -3.87 -12.18 -13.64
N GLY A 278 -3.59 -10.98 -13.12
CA GLY A 278 -4.50 -10.36 -12.15
C GLY A 278 -4.20 -8.92 -11.74
N GLY A 279 -5.02 -8.40 -10.81
CA GLY A 279 -4.87 -7.05 -10.27
C GLY A 279 -5.92 -6.71 -9.23
N ALA A 280 -5.97 -5.42 -8.90
CA ALA A 280 -7.10 -4.84 -8.17
C ALA A 280 -7.97 -4.01 -9.12
N ARG A 281 -9.23 -3.83 -8.74
CA ARG A 281 -10.08 -2.79 -9.30
C ARG A 281 -10.96 -2.17 -8.22
N ILE A 282 -11.21 -0.88 -8.34
CA ILE A 282 -12.25 -0.20 -7.59
C ILE A 282 -13.38 0.13 -8.55
N ARG A 283 -14.60 -0.21 -8.15
CA ARG A 283 -15.82 0.13 -8.84
C ARG A 283 -16.56 1.17 -8.03
N TRP A 284 -17.19 2.10 -8.72
CA TRP A 284 -18.05 3.08 -8.09
C TRP A 284 -19.29 3.35 -8.92
N SER A 285 -20.41 3.65 -8.26
CA SER A 285 -21.64 4.07 -8.92
C SER A 285 -22.24 5.27 -8.21
N THR A 286 -22.76 6.19 -9.00
CA THR A 286 -23.64 7.26 -8.56
C THR A 286 -25.08 6.74 -8.39
N PRO A 287 -26.00 7.54 -7.82
CA PRO A 287 -27.41 7.14 -7.67
C PRO A 287 -28.15 6.85 -8.98
N ASP A 288 -27.57 7.19 -10.14
CA ASP A 288 -28.06 6.79 -11.47
C ASP A 288 -27.86 5.28 -11.75
N GLY A 289 -27.15 4.57 -10.86
CA GLY A 289 -26.91 3.14 -10.90
C GLY A 289 -25.85 2.70 -11.91
N ARG A 290 -25.17 3.64 -12.59
CA ARG A 290 -24.14 3.27 -13.56
C ARG A 290 -22.81 3.03 -12.86
N TRP A 291 -22.34 1.79 -12.90
CA TRP A 291 -21.02 1.42 -12.40
C TRP A 291 -19.91 1.87 -13.35
N ARG A 292 -18.87 2.42 -12.74
CA ARG A 292 -17.56 2.75 -13.33
C ARG A 292 -16.51 1.87 -12.68
N SER A 293 -15.39 1.65 -13.36
CA SER A 293 -14.32 0.78 -12.87
C SER A 293 -12.96 1.40 -13.16
N CYS A 294 -12.09 1.40 -12.15
CA CYS A 294 -10.69 1.76 -12.26
C CYS A 294 -9.88 0.51 -11.90
N ALA A 295 -9.12 -0.04 -12.84
CA ALA A 295 -8.36 -1.26 -12.63
C ALA A 295 -6.85 -0.98 -12.69
N THR A 296 -6.11 -1.62 -11.80
CA THR A 296 -4.64 -1.63 -11.86
C THR A 296 -4.19 -3.08 -11.92
N ALA A 297 -3.57 -3.45 -13.05
CA ALA A 297 -2.98 -4.77 -13.22
C ALA A 297 -1.66 -4.87 -12.44
N LEU A 298 -1.34 -6.07 -11.96
CA LEU A 298 -0.05 -6.34 -11.34
C LEU A 298 1.09 -6.10 -12.35
N ALA A 299 2.12 -5.37 -11.92
CA ALA A 299 3.26 -5.04 -12.76
C ALA A 299 4.04 -6.29 -13.18
N ARG A 300 4.50 -6.34 -14.44
CA ARG A 300 5.18 -7.53 -14.94
C ARG A 300 6.57 -7.75 -14.37
N THR A 301 7.25 -6.66 -14.03
CA THR A 301 8.66 -6.67 -13.67
C THR A 301 8.91 -6.37 -12.20
N GLU A 302 7.88 -5.92 -11.48
CA GLU A 302 7.98 -5.45 -10.10
C GLU A 302 7.12 -6.32 -9.19
N ARG A 303 7.75 -6.92 -8.17
CA ARG A 303 7.06 -7.72 -7.14
C ARG A 303 6.44 -6.86 -6.03
N GLY A 304 6.12 -5.61 -6.36
CA GLY A 304 5.47 -4.67 -5.46
C GLY A 304 3.96 -4.92 -5.40
N TYR A 305 3.33 -4.35 -4.39
CA TYR A 305 1.87 -4.21 -4.43
C TYR A 305 1.52 -3.11 -5.42
N VAL A 306 0.40 -3.29 -6.12
CA VAL A 306 -0.20 -2.25 -6.95
C VAL A 306 -1.41 -1.66 -6.25
N HIS A 307 -1.70 -0.40 -6.58
CA HIS A 307 -2.80 0.35 -6.03
C HIS A 307 -3.76 0.72 -7.15
N THR A 308 -5.06 0.58 -6.89
CA THR A 308 -6.05 1.24 -7.73
C THR A 308 -5.97 2.74 -7.52
N PRO A 309 -6.51 3.55 -8.45
CA PRO A 309 -6.88 4.92 -8.15
C PRO A 309 -7.72 4.99 -6.86
N ALA A 310 -7.56 6.05 -6.10
CA ALA A 310 -8.37 6.32 -4.91
C ALA A 310 -9.60 7.13 -5.31
N VAL A 311 -10.77 6.68 -4.90
CA VAL A 311 -12.07 7.27 -5.28
C VAL A 311 -12.70 7.89 -4.04
N ALA A 312 -13.07 9.16 -4.11
CA ALA A 312 -13.74 9.87 -3.03
C ALA A 312 -15.15 9.31 -2.75
N THR A 313 -15.65 9.44 -1.53
CA THR A 313 -17.03 9.09 -1.13
C THR A 313 -18.11 9.82 -1.92
N THR A 314 -17.74 10.89 -2.62
CA THR A 314 -18.61 11.71 -3.44
C THR A 314 -17.95 11.98 -4.79
N ILE A 315 -18.73 11.97 -5.87
CA ILE A 315 -18.30 12.32 -7.22
C ILE A 315 -19.22 13.41 -7.75
N GLY A 316 -18.68 14.55 -8.18
CA GLY A 316 -19.50 15.71 -8.58
C GLY A 316 -20.47 16.17 -7.49
N GLY A 317 -20.12 15.98 -6.21
CA GLY A 317 -20.95 16.29 -5.05
C GLY A 317 -22.05 15.26 -4.71
N GLN A 318 -22.21 14.20 -5.51
CA GLN A 318 -23.18 13.12 -5.22
C GLN A 318 -22.52 11.99 -4.43
N PRO A 319 -23.19 11.41 -3.41
CA PRO A 319 -22.67 10.23 -2.73
C PRO A 319 -22.61 9.05 -3.68
N ILE A 320 -21.58 8.23 -3.52
CA ILE A 320 -21.39 7.03 -4.35
C ILE A 320 -21.42 5.75 -3.52
N THR A 321 -21.73 4.65 -4.20
CA THR A 321 -21.49 3.29 -3.72
C THR A 321 -20.17 2.79 -4.28
N VAL A 322 -19.32 2.21 -3.43
CA VAL A 322 -18.00 1.71 -3.79
C VAL A 322 -17.91 0.20 -3.60
N GLN A 323 -17.19 -0.49 -4.48
CA GLN A 323 -16.79 -1.88 -4.31
C GLN A 323 -15.34 -2.06 -4.74
N ILE A 324 -14.53 -2.72 -3.92
CA ILE A 324 -13.12 -3.02 -4.26
C ILE A 324 -12.98 -4.52 -4.50
N CYS A 325 -12.34 -4.90 -5.59
CA CYS A 325 -12.18 -6.29 -6.00
C CYS A 325 -10.73 -6.63 -6.32
N LEU A 326 -10.34 -7.86 -5.96
CA LEU A 326 -9.21 -8.55 -6.57
C LEU A 326 -9.72 -9.38 -7.74
N TRP A 327 -8.99 -9.39 -8.84
CA TRP A 327 -9.35 -10.17 -10.02
C TRP A 327 -8.15 -10.95 -10.55
N ARG A 328 -8.46 -12.10 -11.17
CA ARG A 328 -7.52 -12.94 -11.90
C ARG A 328 -8.13 -13.35 -13.24
N ASP A 329 -7.33 -13.38 -14.30
CA ASP A 329 -7.74 -13.75 -15.66
C ASP A 329 -7.85 -15.28 -15.82
N GLU A 330 -6.86 -16.03 -15.31
CA GLU A 330 -6.75 -17.47 -15.52
C GLU A 330 -6.34 -18.23 -14.23
N PRO A 331 -7.20 -19.12 -13.71
CA PRO A 331 -8.63 -19.22 -14.03
C PRO A 331 -9.35 -17.90 -13.67
N ARG A 332 -10.36 -17.52 -14.46
CA ARG A 332 -11.08 -16.27 -14.24
C ARG A 332 -11.75 -16.27 -12.88
N ARG A 333 -11.37 -15.33 -12.02
CA ARG A 333 -11.89 -15.23 -10.67
C ARG A 333 -11.89 -13.80 -10.17
N GLU A 334 -12.85 -13.49 -9.31
CA GLU A 334 -12.95 -12.17 -8.67
C GLU A 334 -13.41 -12.36 -7.23
N ASN A 335 -12.82 -11.61 -6.30
CA ASN A 335 -13.23 -11.53 -4.90
C ASN A 335 -13.36 -10.06 -4.53
N CYS A 336 -14.56 -9.65 -4.13
CA CYS A 336 -14.90 -8.25 -3.88
C CYS A 336 -15.31 -8.03 -2.43
N THR A 337 -15.12 -6.80 -1.95
CA THR A 337 -15.78 -6.34 -0.73
C THR A 337 -17.30 -6.32 -0.91
N GLN A 338 -18.02 -6.26 0.21
CA GLN A 338 -19.40 -5.80 0.19
C GLN A 338 -19.45 -4.37 -0.39
N GLU A 339 -20.61 -4.00 -0.93
CA GLU A 339 -20.86 -2.65 -1.43
C GLU A 339 -20.88 -1.66 -0.24
N ILE A 340 -20.10 -0.60 -0.37
CA ILE A 340 -19.95 0.45 0.62
C ILE A 340 -20.78 1.64 0.14
N SER A 341 -22.00 1.79 0.64
CA SER A 341 -22.85 2.95 0.36
C SER A 341 -22.50 4.10 1.29
N ASN A 342 -22.20 5.27 0.72
CA ASN A 342 -21.98 6.51 1.48
C ASN A 342 -23.23 7.41 1.53
N GLY A 343 -24.38 6.89 1.12
CA GLY A 343 -25.64 7.62 0.97
C GLY A 343 -26.81 6.93 1.67
N ARG A 344 -26.88 7.12 2.99
CA ARG A 344 -27.96 6.69 3.91
C ARG A 344 -28.07 5.20 4.23
#